data_AF-A0A7G7LKJ7-F1
#
_entry.id   AF-A0A7G7LKJ7-F1
#
_cell.length_a   1.000
_cell.length_b   1.000
_cell.length_c   1.000
_cell.angle_alpha   90.00
_cell.angle_beta   90.00
_cell.angle_gamma   90.00
#
_symmetry.space_group_name_H-M   'P 1'
#
loop_
_entity.id
_entity.type
_entity.pdbx_description
1 polymer ?
#
loop_
_entity_poly.entity_id
_entity_poly.type
_entity_poly.pdbx_seq_one_letter_code
_entity_poly.pdbx_strand_id
1 'polypeptide(L)'
;MRTYQLKNLAKQLNEANLLPRWNEKKALKNSLVGRNVTLFDTTRHWAYSAIRNYWSDPEYIWHEVVHAYAHHKNLGAIADQWGTPLPDTEVKHLARSISKWVYSRFTPETFANHQRRAQKAMTQKRRQKIEQLILEATKD
;
A
#
# COMPACT_ATOMS: atom_id res chain seq x y z
N MET A 1 30.54 23.47 -33.38
CA MET A 1 29.31 23.44 -32.56
C MET A 1 29.73 23.14 -31.12
N ARG A 2 29.52 24.04 -30.14
CA ARG A 2 29.96 23.79 -28.75
C ARG A 2 29.09 22.68 -28.15
N THR A 3 29.70 21.57 -27.77
CA THR A 3 29.04 20.46 -27.09
C THR A 3 29.07 20.71 -25.59
N TYR A 4 28.00 21.29 -25.06
CA TYR A 4 27.82 21.37 -23.62
C TYR A 4 27.46 19.97 -23.09
N GLN A 5 28.23 19.45 -22.14
CA GLN A 5 27.82 18.26 -21.40
C GLN A 5 26.66 18.61 -20.46
N LEU A 6 25.77 17.66 -20.18
CA LEU A 6 24.60 17.85 -19.32
C LEU A 6 24.95 18.51 -17.98
N LYS A 7 26.12 18.16 -17.42
CA LYS A 7 26.66 18.76 -16.19
C LYS A 7 26.95 20.26 -16.30
N ASN A 8 27.42 20.72 -17.47
CA ASN A 8 27.73 22.13 -17.72
C ASN A 8 26.44 22.95 -17.81
N LEU A 9 25.41 22.38 -18.47
CA LEU A 9 24.09 22.98 -18.55
C LEU A 9 23.42 23.06 -17.17
N ALA A 10 23.46 21.97 -16.39
CA ALA A 10 22.90 21.95 -15.04
C ALA A 10 23.54 23.00 -14.12
N LYS A 11 24.87 23.16 -14.20
CA LYS A 11 25.60 24.19 -13.45
C LYS A 11 25.15 25.60 -13.83
N GLN A 12 25.09 25.91 -15.13
CA GLN A 12 24.66 27.23 -15.61
C GLN A 12 23.21 27.56 -15.23
N LEU A 13 22.31 26.58 -15.31
CA LEU A 13 20.92 26.76 -14.90
C LEU A 13 20.77 26.98 -13.39
N ASN A 14 21.60 26.33 -12.58
CA ASN A 14 21.64 26.51 -11.13
C ASN A 14 22.18 27.91 -10.76
N GLU A 15 23.27 28.34 -11.40
CA GLU A 15 23.87 29.65 -11.21
C GLU A 15 22.94 30.79 -11.64
N ALA A 16 22.18 30.57 -12.72
CA ALA A 16 21.14 31.50 -13.17
C ALA A 16 19.86 31.47 -12.32
N ASN A 17 19.80 30.62 -11.28
CA ASN A 17 18.63 30.39 -10.43
C ASN A 17 17.36 30.02 -11.23
N LEU A 18 17.55 29.37 -12.38
CA LEU A 18 16.49 28.95 -13.32
C LEU A 18 16.02 27.51 -13.06
N LEU A 19 16.71 26.76 -12.21
CA LEU A 19 16.28 25.42 -11.85
C LEU A 19 14.96 25.48 -11.08
N PRO A 20 13.96 24.67 -11.45
CA PRO A 20 12.72 24.59 -10.69
C PRO A 20 13.06 24.10 -9.28
N ARG A 21 12.59 24.84 -8.27
CA ARG A 21 12.72 24.43 -6.88
C ARG A 21 11.87 23.17 -6.70
N TRP A 22 12.52 22.01 -6.67
CA TRP A 22 11.84 20.73 -6.50
C TRP A 22 11.03 20.75 -5.21
N ASN A 23 9.70 20.76 -5.36
CA ASN A 23 8.77 20.65 -4.26
C ASN A 23 8.09 19.29 -4.38
N GLU A 24 8.67 18.31 -3.69
CA GLU A 24 8.22 16.93 -3.67
C GLU A 24 6.71 16.82 -3.40
N LYS A 25 6.19 17.58 -2.43
CA LYS A 25 4.75 17.58 -2.10
C LYS A 25 3.87 18.10 -3.24
N LYS A 26 4.33 19.11 -4.01
CA LYS A 26 3.59 19.63 -5.18
C LYS A 26 3.71 18.70 -6.38
N ALA A 27 4.86 18.04 -6.56
CA ALA A 27 5.07 17.03 -7.60
C ALA A 27 4.22 15.77 -7.36
N LEU A 28 4.08 15.32 -6.11
CA LEU A 28 3.20 14.22 -5.71
C LEU A 28 1.71 14.54 -5.83
N LYS A 29 1.30 15.76 -5.47
CA LYS A 29 -0.09 16.22 -5.68
C LYS A 29 -0.47 16.29 -7.16
N ASN A 30 0.47 16.62 -8.03
CA ASN A 30 0.17 16.79 -9.46
C ASN A 30 0.45 15.53 -10.30
N SER A 31 1.14 14.51 -9.77
CA SER A 31 1.42 13.30 -10.54
C SER A 31 0.25 12.31 -10.50
N LEU A 32 -0.02 11.69 -11.65
CA LEU A 32 -0.91 10.53 -11.77
C LEU A 32 -0.45 9.35 -10.90
N VAL A 33 0.86 9.28 -10.59
CA VAL A 33 1.48 8.25 -9.75
C VAL A 33 0.94 8.30 -8.32
N GLY A 34 0.82 9.50 -7.73
CA GLY A 34 0.36 9.65 -6.34
C GLY A 34 -1.07 9.15 -6.14
N ARG A 35 -1.95 9.38 -7.13
CA ARG A 35 -3.34 8.93 -7.12
C ARG A 35 -3.45 7.41 -7.18
N ASN A 36 -2.75 6.79 -8.13
CA ASN A 36 -2.77 5.34 -8.30
C ASN A 36 -2.22 4.61 -7.06
N VAL A 37 -1.07 5.06 -6.54
CA VAL A 37 -0.46 4.47 -5.33
C VAL A 37 -1.40 4.59 -4.13
N THR A 38 -2.02 5.76 -3.92
CA THR A 38 -2.95 5.94 -2.81
C THR A 38 -4.17 5.03 -2.92
N LEU A 39 -4.76 4.92 -4.11
CA LEU A 39 -5.91 4.03 -4.34
C LEU A 39 -5.53 2.56 -4.15
N PHE A 40 -4.35 2.17 -4.63
CA PHE A 40 -3.81 0.82 -4.49
C PHE A 40 -3.60 0.46 -3.02
N ASP A 41 -2.93 1.32 -2.26
CA ASP A 41 -2.67 1.13 -0.84
C ASP A 41 -3.98 1.06 -0.04
N THR A 42 -4.93 1.95 -0.31
CA THR A 42 -6.22 1.95 0.36
C THR A 42 -7.00 0.65 0.08
N THR A 43 -7.01 0.22 -1.18
CA THR A 43 -7.77 -0.97 -1.62
C THR A 43 -7.14 -2.25 -1.09
N ARG A 44 -5.82 -2.41 -1.18
CA ARG A 44 -5.15 -3.64 -0.74
C ARG A 44 -5.26 -3.87 0.77
N HIS A 45 -5.12 -2.83 1.58
CA HIS A 45 -5.20 -2.97 3.04
C HIS A 45 -6.58 -3.44 3.48
N TRP A 46 -7.64 -2.88 2.87
CA TRP A 46 -8.99 -3.37 3.08
C TRP A 46 -9.13 -4.83 2.62
N ALA A 47 -8.67 -5.14 1.40
CA ALA A 47 -8.80 -6.45 0.78
C ALA A 47 -8.17 -7.59 1.60
N TYR A 48 -7.02 -7.36 2.23
CA TYR A 48 -6.34 -8.35 3.09
C TYR A 48 -7.22 -8.89 4.21
N SER A 49 -8.10 -8.04 4.72
CA SER A 49 -9.04 -8.40 5.79
C SER A 49 -10.39 -8.88 5.26
N ALA A 50 -10.84 -8.32 4.14
CA ALA A 50 -12.16 -8.55 3.57
C ALA A 50 -12.29 -9.93 2.91
N ILE A 51 -11.21 -10.45 2.29
CA ILE A 51 -11.20 -11.75 1.59
C ILE A 51 -11.71 -12.90 2.46
N ARG A 52 -11.56 -12.81 3.78
CA ARG A 52 -12.03 -13.81 4.74
C ARG A 52 -13.54 -14.08 4.67
N ASN A 53 -14.32 -13.08 4.25
CA ASN A 53 -15.77 -13.22 4.08
C ASN A 53 -16.16 -13.87 2.74
N TYR A 54 -15.21 -14.02 1.80
CA TYR A 54 -15.44 -14.44 0.42
C TYR A 54 -14.70 -15.73 0.04
N TRP A 55 -14.16 -16.47 1.01
CA TRP A 55 -13.44 -17.73 0.73
C TRP A 55 -14.32 -18.83 0.13
N SER A 56 -15.63 -18.78 0.40
CA SER A 56 -16.61 -19.72 -0.15
C SER A 56 -17.24 -19.24 -1.45
N ASP A 57 -16.99 -17.99 -1.83
CA ASP A 57 -17.56 -17.41 -3.04
C ASP A 57 -16.68 -17.68 -4.27
N PRO A 58 -17.29 -17.73 -5.46
CA PRO A 58 -16.53 -17.81 -6.71
C PRO A 58 -15.59 -16.61 -6.88
N GLU A 59 -14.42 -16.85 -7.52
CA GLU A 59 -13.40 -15.83 -7.75
C GLU A 59 -13.94 -14.56 -8.42
N TYR A 60 -14.88 -14.70 -9.37
CA TYR A 60 -15.46 -13.55 -10.08
C TYR A 60 -16.23 -12.60 -9.15
N ILE A 61 -16.91 -13.12 -8.11
CA ILE A 61 -17.59 -12.29 -7.11
C ILE A 61 -16.56 -11.47 -6.34
N TRP A 62 -15.44 -12.08 -5.97
CA TRP A 62 -14.35 -11.38 -5.32
C TRP A 62 -13.74 -10.27 -6.19
N HIS A 63 -13.54 -10.52 -7.49
CA HIS A 63 -13.09 -9.49 -8.44
C HIS A 63 -14.04 -8.29 -8.48
N GLU A 64 -15.35 -8.54 -8.59
CA GLU A 64 -16.36 -7.48 -8.62
C GLU A 64 -16.43 -6.69 -7.31
N VAL A 65 -16.32 -7.37 -6.18
CA VAL A 65 -16.30 -6.72 -4.85
C VAL A 65 -15.10 -5.80 -4.69
N VAL A 66 -13.90 -6.25 -5.10
CA VAL A 66 -12.69 -5.41 -5.07
C VAL A 66 -12.80 -4.24 -6.03
N HIS A 67 -13.37 -4.46 -7.22
CA HIS A 67 -13.60 -3.41 -8.20
C HIS A 67 -14.59 -2.36 -7.69
N ALA A 68 -15.73 -2.77 -7.14
CA ALA A 68 -16.73 -1.87 -6.55
C ALA A 68 -16.14 -1.03 -5.41
N TYR A 69 -15.34 -1.64 -4.53
CA TYR A 69 -14.65 -0.92 -3.47
C TYR A 69 -13.66 0.11 -4.02
N ALA A 70 -12.80 -0.30 -4.97
CA ALA A 70 -11.81 0.59 -5.58
C ALA A 70 -12.49 1.75 -6.32
N HIS A 71 -13.56 1.48 -7.04
CA HIS A 71 -14.34 2.48 -7.75
C HIS A 71 -14.97 3.49 -6.79
N HIS A 72 -15.58 3.01 -5.69
CA HIS A 72 -16.12 3.88 -4.64
C HIS A 72 -15.05 4.77 -4.02
N LYS A 73 -13.87 4.24 -3.71
CA LYS A 73 -12.74 5.04 -3.17
C LYS A 73 -12.17 6.03 -4.18
N ASN A 74 -12.18 5.68 -5.47
CA ASN A 74 -11.76 6.58 -6.54
C ASN A 74 -12.70 7.78 -6.67
N LEU A 75 -14.01 7.56 -6.63
CA LEU A 75 -15.01 8.63 -6.75
C LEU A 75 -15.13 9.49 -5.49
N GLY A 76 -14.85 8.95 -4.31
CA GLY A 76 -14.82 9.71 -3.06
C GLY A 76 -13.42 10.23 -2.74
N ALA A 77 -12.65 9.45 -2.00
CA ALA A 77 -11.37 9.88 -1.43
C ALA A 77 -10.37 10.43 -2.47
N ILE A 78 -10.25 9.81 -3.65
CA ILE A 78 -9.32 10.30 -4.68
C ILE A 78 -9.85 11.57 -5.34
N ALA A 79 -11.13 11.61 -5.71
CA ALA A 79 -11.71 12.82 -6.30
C ALA A 79 -11.66 14.01 -5.32
N ASP A 80 -11.93 13.79 -4.04
CA ASP A 80 -11.91 14.84 -3.01
C ASP A 80 -10.50 15.41 -2.79
N GLN A 81 -9.48 14.53 -2.72
CA GLN A 81 -8.11 14.95 -2.42
C GLN A 81 -7.37 15.55 -3.62
N TRP A 82 -7.71 15.13 -4.85
CA TRP A 82 -7.01 15.55 -6.08
C TRP A 82 -7.87 16.35 -7.08
N GLY A 83 -9.17 16.50 -6.83
CA GLY A 83 -10.11 17.21 -7.70
C GLY A 83 -10.52 16.45 -8.97
N THR A 84 -9.93 15.29 -9.25
CA THR A 84 -10.29 14.47 -10.42
C THR A 84 -10.02 12.98 -10.14
N PRO A 85 -11.00 12.10 -10.37
CA PRO A 85 -10.82 10.66 -10.22
C PRO A 85 -9.88 10.07 -11.28
N LEU A 86 -9.38 8.85 -11.03
CA LEU A 86 -8.68 8.07 -12.05
C LEU A 86 -9.66 7.56 -13.13
N PRO A 87 -9.19 7.33 -14.36
CA PRO A 87 -9.98 6.68 -15.41
C PRO A 87 -10.46 5.29 -14.99
N ASP A 88 -11.65 4.91 -15.44
CA ASP A 88 -12.26 3.61 -15.09
C ASP A 88 -11.40 2.41 -15.51
N THR A 89 -10.70 2.50 -16.65
CA THR A 89 -9.76 1.47 -17.10
C THR A 89 -8.61 1.25 -16.12
N GLU A 90 -8.05 2.31 -15.55
CA GLU A 90 -6.99 2.21 -14.55
C GLU A 90 -7.51 1.58 -13.26
N VAL A 91 -8.72 1.96 -12.82
CA VAL A 91 -9.36 1.36 -11.64
C VAL A 91 -9.60 -0.13 -11.85
N LYS A 92 -10.10 -0.53 -13.03
CA LYS A 92 -10.30 -1.95 -13.39
C LYS A 92 -9.00 -2.73 -13.35
N HIS A 93 -7.92 -2.22 -13.92
CA HIS A 93 -6.62 -2.89 -13.89
C HIS A 93 -6.05 -2.99 -12.48
N LEU A 94 -6.17 -1.93 -11.68
CA LEU A 94 -5.76 -1.90 -10.28
C LEU A 94 -6.53 -2.94 -9.45
N ALA A 95 -7.86 -2.94 -9.56
CA ALA A 95 -8.71 -3.87 -8.85
C ALA A 95 -8.38 -5.32 -9.22
N ARG A 96 -8.18 -5.61 -10.52
CA ARG A 96 -7.79 -6.94 -11.01
C ARG A 96 -6.42 -7.39 -10.48
N SER A 97 -5.46 -6.48 -10.35
CA SER A 97 -4.14 -6.79 -9.79
C SER A 97 -4.23 -7.21 -8.32
N ILE A 98 -4.96 -6.42 -7.53
CA ILE A 98 -5.13 -6.67 -6.08
C ILE A 98 -5.91 -7.96 -5.84
N SER A 99 -7.08 -8.09 -6.47
CA SER A 99 -7.97 -9.25 -6.30
C SER A 99 -7.27 -10.57 -6.62
N LYS A 100 -6.60 -10.68 -7.78
CA LYS A 100 -5.81 -11.87 -8.15
C LYS A 100 -4.75 -12.21 -7.12
N TRP A 101 -3.97 -11.21 -6.70
CA TRP A 101 -2.87 -11.41 -5.76
C TRP A 101 -3.37 -11.87 -4.39
N VAL A 102 -4.44 -11.26 -3.90
CA VAL A 102 -5.06 -11.60 -2.61
C VAL A 102 -5.69 -12.98 -2.67
N TYR A 103 -6.49 -13.28 -3.68
CA TYR A 103 -7.17 -14.57 -3.84
C TYR A 103 -6.18 -15.74 -3.88
N SER A 104 -5.05 -15.56 -4.58
CA SER A 104 -4.01 -16.60 -4.66
C SER A 104 -3.24 -16.83 -3.35
N ARG A 105 -3.11 -15.84 -2.46
CA ARG A 105 -2.21 -15.92 -1.29
C ARG A 105 -2.93 -16.00 0.06
N PHE A 106 -4.12 -15.41 0.17
CA PHE A 106 -4.87 -15.30 1.41
C PHE A 106 -5.91 -16.40 1.46
N THR A 107 -5.46 -17.61 1.79
CA THR A 107 -6.31 -18.80 1.92
C THR A 107 -6.62 -19.06 3.40
N PRO A 108 -7.66 -19.87 3.71
CA PRO A 108 -7.93 -20.29 5.08
C PRO A 108 -6.72 -20.94 5.75
N GLU A 109 -5.96 -21.73 4.99
CA GLU A 109 -4.75 -22.39 5.48
C GLU A 109 -3.64 -21.38 5.82
N THR A 110 -3.33 -20.44 4.92
CA THR A 110 -2.29 -19.44 5.19
C THR A 110 -2.67 -18.55 6.36
N PHE A 111 -3.96 -18.20 6.49
CA PHE A 111 -4.47 -17.46 7.63
C PHE A 111 -4.32 -18.23 8.94
N ALA A 112 -4.73 -19.50 8.98
CA ALA A 112 -4.58 -20.35 10.17
C ALA A 112 -3.10 -20.51 10.55
N ASN A 113 -2.21 -20.67 9.57
CA ASN A 113 -0.76 -20.74 9.78
C ASN A 113 -0.24 -19.43 10.42
N HIS A 114 -0.67 -18.28 9.89
CA HIS A 114 -0.34 -16.96 10.44
C HIS A 114 -0.83 -16.81 11.89
N GLN A 115 -2.05 -17.22 12.19
CA GLN A 115 -2.63 -17.15 13.53
C GLN A 115 -1.86 -18.05 14.53
N ARG A 116 -1.52 -19.28 14.15
CA ARG A 116 -0.72 -20.18 14.99
C ARG A 116 0.66 -19.61 15.28
N ARG A 117 1.32 -19.04 14.27
CA ARG A 117 2.63 -18.37 14.44
C ARG A 117 2.54 -17.18 15.39
N ALA A 118 1.51 -16.34 15.24
CA ALA A 118 1.28 -15.20 16.11
C ALA A 118 1.04 -15.65 17.57
N GLN A 119 0.20 -16.66 17.78
CA GLN A 119 -0.06 -17.21 19.11
C GLN A 119 1.21 -17.77 19.76
N LYS A 120 2.02 -18.54 19.02
CA LYS A 120 3.29 -19.07 19.52
C LYS A 120 4.26 -17.95 19.93
N ALA A 121 4.40 -16.92 19.10
CA ALA A 121 5.25 -15.77 19.39
C ALA A 121 4.77 -15.01 20.64
N MET A 122 3.46 -14.82 20.79
CA MET A 122 2.87 -14.18 21.96
C MET A 122 3.13 -14.98 23.25
N THR A 123 2.91 -16.30 23.21
CA THR A 123 3.18 -17.18 24.35
C THR A 123 4.65 -17.14 24.74
N GLN A 124 5.56 -17.21 23.77
CA GLN A 124 7.01 -17.13 24.01
C GLN A 124 7.40 -15.80 24.67
N LYS A 125 6.87 -14.67 24.16
CA LYS A 125 7.12 -13.34 24.72
C LYS A 125 6.60 -13.22 26.15
N ARG A 126 5.42 -13.78 26.44
CA ARG A 126 4.85 -13.82 27.80
C ARG A 126 5.73 -14.63 28.75
N ARG A 127 6.21 -15.80 28.30
CA ARG A 127 7.12 -16.66 29.07
C ARG A 127 8.43 -15.93 29.41
N GLN A 128 9.08 -15.33 28.41
CA GLN A 128 10.31 -14.56 28.61
C GLN A 128 10.12 -13.43 29.62
N LYS A 129 9.00 -12.71 29.54
CA LYS A 129 8.67 -11.66 30.50
C LYS A 129 8.53 -12.21 31.93
N ILE A 130 7.89 -13.36 32.10
CA ILE A 130 7.76 -14.01 33.42
C ILE A 130 9.14 -14.43 33.94
N GLU A 131 9.97 -15.06 33.11
CA GLU A 131 11.33 -15.47 33.50
C GLU A 131 12.19 -14.27 33.91
N GLN A 132 12.07 -13.14 33.21
CA GLN A 132 12.72 -11.88 33.58
C GLN A 132 12.24 -11.37 34.95
N LEU A 133 10.93 -11.32 35.19
CA LEU A 133 10.37 -10.87 36.46
C LEU A 133 10.77 -11.78 37.63
N ILE A 134 10.84 -13.09 37.42
CA ILE A 134 11.32 -14.04 38.44
C ILE A 134 12.80 -13.76 38.75
N LEU A 135 13.64 -13.59 37.74
CA LEU A 135 15.07 -13.30 37.92
C LEU A 135 15.30 -11.99 38.68
N GLU A 136 14.50 -10.96 38.40
CA GLU A 136 14.53 -9.68 39.11
C GLU A 136 14.11 -9.85 40.58
N ALA A 137 13.02 -10.60 40.85
CA ALA A 137 12.55 -10.82 42.22
C ALA A 137 13.47 -11.70 43.08
N THR A 138 14.31 -12.54 42.46
CA THR A 138 15.29 -13.40 43.16
C THR A 138 16.65 -12.73 43.41
N LYS A 139 16.84 -11.49 42.95
CA LYS A 139 18.09 -10.73 43.15
C LYS A 139 18.13 -9.90 44.44
N ASP A 140 17.00 -9.79 45.13
CA ASP A 140 16.86 -9.20 46.46
C ASP A 140 16.95 -10.29 47.55
#